data_AF-A0A7R9HEV4-F1
#
_entry.id   AF-A0A7R9HEV4-F1
#
_cell.length_a   1.000
_cell.length_b   1.000
_cell.length_c   1.000
_cell.angle_alpha   90.00
_cell.angle_beta   90.00
_cell.angle_gamma   90.00
#
_symmetry.space_group_name_H-M   'P 1'
#
loop_
_entity.id
_entity.type
_entity.pdbx_description
1 polymer ?
#
loop_
_entity_poly.entity_id
_entity_poly.type
_entity_poly.pdbx_seq_one_letter_code
_entity_poly.pdbx_strand_id
1 'polypeptide(L)' 'GNFPNPAQKQVGNPGTLFPSFALQVTPYLGKTLYGVVMRTIVRGNTVYQHDKPFPRPQGKLLISPQL' A
#
# COMPACT_ATOMS: atom_id res chain seq x y z
N GLY A 1 20.56 16.29 -10.91
CA GLY A 1 19.53 16.97 -10.12
C GLY A 1 18.97 15.99 -9.13
N ASN A 2 19.02 16.32 -7.84
CA ASN A 2 18.57 15.48 -6.72
C ASN A 2 17.09 15.07 -6.87
N PHE A 3 16.82 13.77 -6.85
CA PHE A 3 15.50 13.25 -6.51
C PHE A 3 15.35 13.27 -4.99
N PRO A 4 14.24 13.78 -4.43
CA PRO A 4 14.09 13.88 -2.98
C PRO A 4 13.99 12.49 -2.35
N ASN A 5 14.84 12.26 -1.35
CA ASN A 5 14.79 11.09 -0.48
C ASN A 5 13.56 11.21 0.45
N PRO A 6 12.63 10.23 0.47
CA PRO A 6 11.43 10.29 1.32
C PRO A 6 11.72 10.28 2.83
N ALA A 7 12.97 10.05 3.25
CA ALA A 7 13.38 10.03 4.65
C ALA A 7 13.48 11.42 5.33
N GLN A 8 13.23 12.52 4.63
CA GLN A 8 13.37 13.87 5.18
C GLN A 8 12.08 14.68 5.13
N LYS A 9 11.06 14.28 5.90
CA LYS A 9 10.06 15.24 6.38
C LYS A 9 9.31 14.72 7.61
N GLN A 10 9.67 15.25 8.78
CA GLN A 10 8.79 15.87 9.78
C GLN A 10 9.45 15.80 11.17
N VAL A 11 10.06 16.93 11.56
CA VAL A 11 10.35 17.25 12.97
C VAL A 11 9.01 17.72 13.58
N GLY A 12 8.52 17.07 14.63
CA GLY A 12 7.31 17.49 15.33
C GLY A 12 7.02 16.71 16.62
N ASN A 13 7.18 17.41 17.76
CA ASN A 13 6.67 17.20 19.12
C ASN A 13 7.03 15.93 19.94
N PRO A 14 7.52 16.06 21.19
CA PRO A 14 7.89 14.94 22.07
C PRO A 14 6.70 14.25 22.76
N GLY A 15 5.45 14.47 22.31
CA GLY A 15 4.23 14.04 23.03
C GLY A 15 3.42 12.90 22.40
N THR A 16 3.68 12.52 21.15
CA THR A 16 2.94 11.49 20.42
C THR A 16 3.81 10.99 19.29
N LEU A 17 3.99 9.67 19.14
CA LEU A 17 4.33 8.94 17.89
C LEU A 17 5.16 7.69 18.25
N PHE A 18 4.50 6.55 18.45
CA PHE A 18 5.11 5.31 17.99
C PHE A 18 4.72 5.20 16.52
N PRO A 19 5.62 5.47 15.55
CA PRO A 19 5.30 5.09 14.19
C PRO A 19 5.34 3.57 14.22
N SER A 20 4.19 2.95 13.93
CA SER A 20 4.16 1.53 13.58
C SER A 20 4.92 1.39 12.25
N PHE A 21 6.25 1.35 12.34
CA PHE A 21 7.10 0.89 11.25
C PHE A 21 6.97 -0.63 11.24
N ALA A 22 5.83 -1.13 10.75
CA ALA A 22 5.76 -2.51 10.32
C ALA A 22 6.90 -2.69 9.30
N LEU A 23 7.91 -3.48 9.67
CA LEU A 23 9.06 -3.74 8.82
C LEU A 23 8.52 -4.31 7.50
N GLN A 24 8.56 -3.53 6.42
CA GLN A 24 8.20 -4.03 5.08
C GLN A 24 9.33 -4.92 4.58
N VAL A 25 9.37 -6.15 5.08
CA VAL A 25 10.28 -7.19 4.60
C VAL A 25 9.60 -7.94 3.47
N THR A 26 10.30 -8.04 2.35
CA THR A 26 9.89 -8.84 1.20
C THR A 26 11.10 -9.63 0.71
N PRO A 27 10.96 -10.91 0.36
CA PRO A 27 12.06 -11.71 -0.20
C PRO A 27 12.49 -11.21 -1.59
N TYR A 28 11.72 -10.31 -2.21
CA TYR A 28 12.01 -9.73 -3.52
C TYR A 28 12.93 -8.51 -3.45
N LEU A 29 13.39 -8.11 -2.27
CA LEU A 29 14.30 -6.97 -2.12
C LEU A 29 15.58 -7.18 -2.95
N GLY A 30 15.93 -6.18 -3.77
CA GLY A 30 17.10 -6.24 -4.65
C GLY A 30 16.92 -7.07 -5.93
N LYS A 31 15.71 -7.59 -6.19
CA LYS A 31 15.36 -8.25 -7.46
C LYS A 31 14.67 -7.26 -8.40
N THR A 32 14.97 -7.35 -9.70
CA THR A 32 14.20 -6.65 -10.73
C THR A 32 12.93 -7.44 -11.02
N LEU A 33 11.78 -6.83 -10.76
CA LEU A 33 10.46 -7.37 -11.10
C LEU A 33 9.94 -6.71 -12.37
N TYR A 34 9.20 -7.47 -13.17
CA TYR A 34 8.57 -7.00 -14.40
C TYR A 34 7.05 -7.06 -14.27
N GLY A 35 6.36 -6.11 -14.89
CA GLY A 35 4.91 -5.98 -14.79
C GLY A 35 4.50 -5.12 -13.59
N VAL A 36 4.20 -3.85 -13.86
CA VAL A 36 3.67 -2.93 -12.86
C VAL A 36 2.15 -3.01 -12.91
N VAL A 37 1.51 -3.22 -11.76
CA VAL A 37 0.06 -3.17 -11.67
C VAL A 37 -0.38 -1.73 -11.90
N MET A 38 -1.22 -1.49 -12.91
CA MET A 38 -1.68 -0.14 -13.25
C MET A 38 -3.01 0.22 -12.58
N ARG A 39 -3.89 -0.78 -12.45
CA ARG A 39 -5.24 -0.64 -11.88
C ARG A 39 -5.76 -1.99 -11.38
N THR A 40 -6.44 -1.97 -10.24
CA THR A 40 -7.21 -3.12 -9.73
C THR A 40 -8.68 -2.73 -9.62
N ILE A 41 -9.57 -3.57 -10.12
CA ILE A 41 -11.03 -3.35 -10.09
C ILE A 41 -11.70 -4.47 -9.29
N VAL A 42 -12.55 -4.11 -8.34
CA VAL A 42 -13.37 -5.03 -7.55
C VAL A 42 -14.83 -4.62 -7.67
N ARG A 43 -15.67 -5.50 -8.23
CA ARG A 43 -17.12 -5.25 -8.42
C ARG A 43 -17.42 -3.91 -9.11
N GLY A 44 -16.68 -3.61 -10.18
CA GLY A 44 -16.83 -2.36 -10.94
C GLY A 44 -16.15 -1.13 -10.33
N ASN A 45 -15.63 -1.21 -9.10
CA ASN A 45 -14.96 -0.09 -8.43
C ASN A 45 -13.43 -0.22 -8.54
N THR A 46 -12.75 0.89 -8.81
CA THR A 46 -11.29 0.94 -8.79
C THR A 46 -10.78 0.96 -7.35
N VAL A 47 -10.03 -0.07 -6.94
CA VAL A 47 -9.47 -0.22 -5.58
C VAL A 47 -7.96 0.03 -5.50
N TYR A 48 -7.31 0.22 -6.64
CA TYR A 48 -5.92 0.64 -6.74
C TYR A 48 -5.69 1.26 -8.13
N GLN A 49 -4.89 2.33 -8.20
CA GLN A 49 -4.48 2.92 -9.48
C GLN A 49 -3.13 3.63 -9.34
N HIS A 50 -2.10 3.17 -10.06
CA HIS A 50 -0.75 3.78 -10.12
C HIS A 50 -0.25 4.25 -8.75
N ASP A 51 -0.06 3.31 -7.82
CA ASP A 51 0.42 3.56 -6.45
C ASP A 51 -0.50 4.39 -5.55
N LYS A 52 -1.73 4.67 -5.98
CA LYS A 52 -2.76 5.26 -5.13
C LYS A 52 -3.60 4.14 -4.50
N PRO A 53 -3.41 3.83 -3.19
CA PRO A 53 -4.28 2.90 -2.50
C PRO A 53 -5.68 3.51 -2.36
N PHE A 54 -6.69 2.66 -2.38
CA PHE A 54 -8.07 3.10 -2.20
C PHE A 54 -8.38 3.35 -0.71
N PRO A 55 -9.06 4.46 -0.36
CA PRO A 55 -9.12 4.95 1.02
C PRO A 55 -10.06 4.17 1.94
N ARG A 56 -10.96 3.33 1.41
CA ARG A 56 -11.95 2.60 2.23
C ARG A 56 -12.06 1.13 1.80
N PRO A 57 -12.02 0.14 2.71
CA PRO A 57 -12.13 -1.26 2.33
C PRO A 57 -13.48 -1.57 1.66
N GLN A 58 -13.45 -2.21 0.49
CA GLN A 58 -14.64 -2.64 -0.28
C GLN A 58 -14.83 -4.18 -0.32
N GLY A 59 -14.01 -4.90 0.46
CA GLY A 59 -14.11 -6.34 0.61
C GLY A 59 -15.47 -6.75 1.19
N LYS A 60 -15.96 -7.92 0.78
CA LYS A 60 -17.11 -8.58 1.41
C LYS A 60 -16.74 -10.05 1.55
N LEU A 61 -17.06 -10.64 2.69
CA LEU A 61 -16.96 -12.08 2.89
C LEU A 61 -17.85 -12.77 1.85
N LEU A 62 -17.30 -13.76 1.15
CA LEU A 62 -18.07 -14.62 0.26
C LEU A 62 -18.52 -15.82 1.07
N ILE A 63 -19.83 -15.96 1.28
CA ILE A 63 -20.43 -17.16 1.89
C ILE A 63 -20.93 -18.00 0.73
N SER A 64 -20.28 -19.13 0.46
CA SER A 64 -20.82 -20.15 -0.42
C SER A 64 -21.88 -20.94 0.35
N PRO A 65 -23.12 -21.07 -0.14
CA PRO A 65 -24.05 -22.03 0.43
C PRO A 65 -23.41 -23.42 0.34
N GLN A 66 -23.36 -24.16 1.45
CA GLN A 66 -22.99 -25.57 1.41
C GLN A 66 -24.03 -26.30 0.55
N LEU A 67 -23.59 -26.97 -0.51
CA LEU A 67 -24.40 -27.87 -1.32
C LEU A 67 -24.79 -29.12 -0.54
#